data_AF-A0A1H8Y9A3-F1
#
_entry.id   AF-A0A1H8Y9A3-F1
#
_cell.length_a   1.000
_cell.length_b   1.000
_cell.length_c   1.000
_cell.angle_alpha   90.00
_cell.angle_beta   90.00
_cell.angle_gamma   90.00
#
_symmetry.space_group_name_H-M   'P 1'
#
loop_
_entity.id
_entity.type
_entity.pdbx_description
1 polymer ?
#
loop_
_entity_poly.entity_id
_entity_poly.type
_entity_poly.pdbx_seq_one_letter_code
_entity_poly.pdbx_strand_id
1 'polypeptide(L)'
;MPAHTVQARTIRLAPGADLDGFRGAIRRLVPAGIPPETVTWVEGEAPSLFPDEVPSDATGPALALPRAVAGLVASVVMHRDPERYGLLHRLIRRVADGERHLAEVASDPLVHRLHLMRKAVGRDLHKMHAFLRFRRAGAEQGTMPEGGRERFMAWFEPDHHILAEAAPFFSARFPSFDWSILTPDGSAHWDGTALRFGPAGRREDVPEQDAFEAGWTDYYSSTFNPARTNLAAMRAEMPKKYWHNMPETAAIPGLVREAGRRVGEMIARAPEAPVKRVPARALAAMAAQEPDSLVALNAVIRASEPLVPGATQAVLGEGPIGAGIAFVGEQPGDQEDLQGRPFVGPAGQLLAGALREAGIDRDRAYLTNAVKHFKFEARGKRRIHQKPTAGEVAHYRWWLERELAFVGPRLVVALGATAVLALTGRQVPITRARGPATFEGKPYGGLVTVHPSYLLRLPDAARPEAYADFVADLRQAAALVAEPA
;
A
#
# COMPACT_ATOMS: atom_id res chain seq x y z
N MET A 1 26.75 -47.79 -20.22
CA MET A 1 25.56 -46.93 -20.03
C MET A 1 25.70 -45.74 -20.95
N PRO A 2 24.74 -45.44 -21.84
CA PRO A 2 24.90 -44.33 -22.76
C PRO A 2 24.90 -43.03 -21.94
N ALA A 3 25.92 -42.21 -22.13
CA ALA A 3 25.95 -40.85 -21.60
C ALA A 3 24.82 -40.08 -22.29
N HIS A 4 23.75 -39.79 -21.55
CA HIS A 4 22.73 -38.85 -22.03
C HIS A 4 23.40 -37.48 -22.11
N THR A 5 23.84 -37.10 -23.31
CA THR A 5 24.28 -35.74 -23.62
C THR A 5 23.10 -34.81 -23.28
N VAL A 6 23.22 -34.08 -22.18
CA VAL A 6 22.21 -33.11 -21.76
C VAL A 6 22.25 -31.95 -22.74
N GLN A 7 21.40 -31.99 -23.75
CA GLN A 7 21.32 -30.97 -24.79
C GLN A 7 20.70 -29.69 -24.19
N ALA A 8 21.47 -28.60 -24.18
CA ALA A 8 20.99 -27.29 -23.77
C ALA A 8 19.92 -26.80 -24.76
N ARG A 9 18.84 -26.20 -24.25
CA ARG A 9 17.69 -25.75 -25.05
C ARG A 9 17.45 -24.26 -24.85
N THR A 10 17.08 -23.57 -25.93
CA THR A 10 16.64 -22.17 -25.86
C THR A 10 15.12 -22.12 -25.99
N ILE A 11 14.46 -21.37 -25.10
CA ILE A 11 13.05 -21.02 -25.21
C ILE A 11 12.93 -19.52 -25.44
N ARG A 12 12.34 -19.15 -26.57
CA ARG A 12 12.04 -17.76 -26.92
C ARG A 12 10.62 -17.42 -26.50
N LEU A 13 10.46 -16.33 -25.75
CA LEU A 13 9.18 -15.78 -25.31
C LEU A 13 8.94 -14.42 -25.97
N ALA A 14 7.67 -14.03 -26.10
CA ALA A 14 7.33 -12.69 -26.55
C ALA A 14 7.87 -11.64 -25.56
N PRO A 15 8.21 -10.42 -26.02
CA PRO A 15 8.70 -9.37 -25.14
C PRO A 15 7.73 -9.05 -23.99
N GLY A 16 8.27 -8.77 -22.80
CA GLY A 16 7.50 -8.37 -21.64
C GLY A 16 7.00 -9.53 -20.77
N ALA A 17 5.73 -9.49 -20.36
CA ALA A 17 5.13 -10.45 -19.44
C ALA A 17 4.39 -11.59 -20.20
N ASP A 18 5.12 -12.37 -21.01
CA ASP A 18 4.52 -13.45 -21.82
C ASP A 18 4.13 -14.68 -20.97
N LEU A 19 2.98 -14.61 -20.32
CA LEU A 19 2.45 -15.67 -19.48
C LEU A 19 2.01 -16.89 -20.28
N ASP A 20 1.41 -16.69 -21.45
CA ASP A 20 0.86 -17.78 -22.26
C ASP A 20 1.95 -18.54 -23.00
N GLY A 21 2.96 -17.85 -23.55
CA GLY A 21 4.16 -18.47 -24.10
C GLY A 21 4.93 -19.25 -23.02
N PHE A 22 5.07 -18.67 -21.82
CA PHE A 22 5.68 -19.37 -20.69
C PHE A 22 4.90 -20.64 -20.32
N ARG A 23 3.57 -20.57 -20.21
CA ARG A 23 2.71 -21.74 -19.94
C ARG A 23 2.85 -22.80 -21.02
N GLY A 24 2.88 -22.40 -22.29
CA GLY A 24 3.08 -23.30 -23.43
C GLY A 24 4.41 -24.03 -23.36
N ALA A 25 5.51 -23.30 -23.10
CA ALA A 25 6.83 -23.88 -22.93
C ALA A 25 6.90 -24.86 -21.76
N ILE A 26 6.38 -24.48 -20.59
CA ILE A 26 6.39 -25.33 -19.40
C ILE A 26 5.58 -26.63 -19.59
N ARG A 27 4.45 -26.57 -20.30
CA ARG A 27 3.66 -27.76 -20.67
C ARG A 27 4.43 -28.75 -21.56
N ARG A 28 5.47 -28.30 -22.27
CA ARG A 28 6.40 -29.18 -23.00
C ARG A 28 7.55 -29.66 -22.13
N LEU A 29 8.20 -28.74 -21.41
CA LEU A 29 9.44 -29.00 -20.68
C LEU A 29 9.25 -29.97 -19.51
N VAL A 30 8.19 -29.78 -18.72
CA VAL A 30 8.00 -30.53 -17.47
C VAL A 30 7.67 -32.01 -17.75
N PRO A 31 6.69 -32.37 -18.61
CA PRO A 31 6.43 -33.77 -18.94
C PRO A 31 7.61 -34.47 -19.63
N ALA A 32 8.42 -33.72 -20.40
CA ALA A 32 9.59 -34.24 -21.09
C ALA A 32 10.80 -34.50 -20.16
N GLY A 33 10.68 -34.27 -18.85
CA GLY A 33 11.78 -34.54 -17.93
C GLY A 33 12.91 -33.51 -17.98
N ILE A 34 12.73 -32.37 -18.66
CA ILE A 34 13.83 -31.46 -18.97
C ILE A 34 14.19 -30.64 -17.71
N PRO A 35 15.45 -30.69 -17.24
CA PRO A 35 15.84 -29.95 -16.05
C PRO A 35 15.89 -28.42 -16.29
N PRO A 36 15.49 -27.59 -15.31
CA PRO A 36 15.50 -26.14 -15.46
C PRO A 36 16.84 -25.51 -15.82
N GLU A 37 17.94 -26.07 -15.32
CA GLU A 37 19.31 -25.62 -15.55
C GLU A 37 19.81 -25.82 -16.99
N THR A 38 19.10 -26.61 -17.79
CA THR A 38 19.46 -26.88 -19.19
C THR A 38 18.68 -26.00 -20.17
N VAL A 39 17.79 -25.16 -19.64
CA VAL A 39 16.89 -24.31 -20.42
C VAL A 39 17.31 -22.84 -20.25
N THR A 40 17.68 -22.22 -21.37
CA THR A 40 17.92 -20.78 -21.44
C THR A 40 16.65 -20.08 -21.91
N TRP A 41 16.17 -19.10 -21.15
CA TRP A 41 15.00 -18.30 -21.47
C TRP A 41 15.45 -16.99 -22.13
N VAL A 42 14.90 -16.69 -23.30
CA VAL A 42 15.24 -15.51 -24.10
C VAL A 42 13.97 -14.75 -24.45
N GLU A 43 14.01 -13.42 -24.36
CA GLU A 43 12.88 -12.56 -24.70
C GLU A 43 13.11 -11.87 -26.05
N GLY A 44 12.08 -11.87 -26.91
CA GLY A 44 12.12 -11.19 -28.20
C GLY A 44 13.19 -11.72 -29.15
N GLU A 45 13.81 -10.83 -29.94
CA GLU A 45 14.82 -11.17 -30.96
C GLU A 45 16.25 -11.26 -30.42
N ALA A 46 16.45 -11.30 -29.10
CA ALA A 46 17.80 -11.37 -28.54
C ALA A 46 18.55 -12.60 -29.13
N PRO A 47 19.83 -12.43 -29.55
CA PRO A 47 20.59 -13.50 -30.16
C PRO A 47 20.85 -14.60 -29.12
N SER A 48 20.45 -15.83 -29.44
CA SER A 48 20.82 -17.00 -28.64
C SER A 48 22.16 -17.55 -29.11
N LEU A 49 23.03 -17.91 -28.17
CA LEU A 49 24.32 -18.56 -28.45
C LEU A 49 24.18 -20.06 -28.73
N PHE A 50 22.96 -20.63 -28.61
CA PHE A 50 22.72 -22.07 -28.77
C PHE A 50 21.75 -22.39 -29.92
N PRO A 51 22.01 -23.45 -30.72
CA PRO A 51 21.38 -23.62 -32.04
C PRO A 51 20.00 -24.29 -32.04
N ASP A 52 19.52 -24.79 -30.90
CA ASP A 52 18.29 -25.58 -30.86
C ASP A 52 17.07 -24.73 -30.45
N GLU A 53 16.32 -24.27 -31.46
CA GLU A 53 14.96 -23.76 -31.31
C GLU A 53 13.97 -24.94 -31.27
N VAL A 54 13.34 -25.16 -30.12
CA VAL A 54 12.16 -26.04 -30.07
C VAL A 54 11.01 -25.32 -30.78
N PRO A 55 10.35 -25.90 -31.79
CA PRO A 55 9.22 -25.27 -32.46
C PRO A 55 8.14 -24.82 -31.47
N SER A 56 7.68 -23.58 -31.63
CA SER A 56 6.73 -22.90 -30.73
C SER A 56 5.35 -23.59 -30.67
N ASP A 57 4.97 -24.33 -31.73
CA ASP A 57 3.57 -24.59 -32.08
C ASP A 57 2.94 -25.84 -31.44
N ALA A 58 3.68 -26.65 -30.69
CA ALA A 58 3.13 -27.82 -30.00
C ALA A 58 2.76 -27.49 -28.54
N THR A 59 1.47 -27.44 -28.22
CA THR A 59 1.00 -27.36 -26.83
C THR A 59 1.01 -28.75 -26.18
N GLY A 60 1.85 -28.94 -25.16
CA GLY A 60 1.81 -30.15 -24.32
C GLY A 60 0.56 -30.21 -23.44
N PRO A 61 0.29 -31.36 -22.78
CA PRO A 61 -0.87 -31.53 -21.91
C PRO A 61 -0.86 -30.53 -20.73
N ALA A 62 -2.05 -30.18 -20.23
CA ALA A 62 -2.18 -29.25 -19.11
C ALA A 62 -1.56 -29.83 -17.83
N LEU A 63 -0.76 -29.02 -17.14
CA LEU A 63 -0.15 -29.37 -15.85
C LEU A 63 -1.09 -29.00 -14.70
N ALA A 64 -1.38 -29.95 -13.83
CA ALA A 64 -2.18 -29.72 -12.63
C ALA A 64 -1.33 -29.07 -11.52
N LEU A 65 -1.29 -27.73 -11.49
CA LEU A 65 -0.54 -26.96 -10.50
C LEU A 65 -1.42 -26.52 -9.32
N PRO A 66 -0.89 -26.49 -8.08
CA PRO A 66 -1.57 -25.88 -6.93
C PRO A 66 -1.90 -24.39 -7.18
N ARG A 67 -3.01 -23.91 -6.62
CA ARG A 67 -3.48 -22.52 -6.78
C ARG A 67 -2.42 -21.49 -6.36
N ALA A 68 -1.69 -21.76 -5.27
CA ALA A 68 -0.63 -20.88 -4.78
C ALA A 68 0.51 -20.69 -5.82
N VAL A 69 0.89 -21.77 -6.50
CA VAL A 69 1.91 -21.76 -7.56
C VAL A 69 1.38 -20.99 -8.78
N ALA A 70 0.14 -21.26 -9.20
CA ALA A 70 -0.47 -20.57 -10.33
C ALA A 70 -0.55 -19.04 -10.11
N GLY A 71 -0.91 -18.59 -8.91
CA GLY A 71 -0.94 -17.16 -8.55
C GLY A 71 0.46 -16.54 -8.53
N LEU A 72 1.47 -17.26 -8.03
CA LEU A 72 2.87 -16.80 -8.07
C LEU A 72 3.39 -16.66 -9.51
N VAL A 73 3.10 -17.62 -10.38
CA VAL A 73 3.47 -17.56 -11.80
C VAL A 73 2.89 -16.31 -12.45
N ALA A 74 1.57 -16.09 -12.32
CA ALA A 74 0.92 -14.92 -12.91
C ALA A 74 1.54 -13.60 -12.43
N SER A 75 1.90 -13.51 -11.13
CA SER A 75 2.47 -12.29 -10.56
C SER A 75 3.95 -12.06 -10.95
N VAL A 76 4.76 -13.11 -10.95
CA VAL A 76 6.23 -12.99 -11.12
C VAL A 76 6.63 -12.87 -12.58
N VAL A 77 5.83 -13.38 -13.53
CA VAL A 77 6.09 -13.20 -14.97
C VAL A 77 6.20 -11.72 -15.35
N MET A 78 5.51 -10.83 -14.63
CA MET A 78 5.58 -9.38 -14.83
C MET A 78 6.90 -8.74 -14.34
N HIS A 79 7.68 -9.40 -13.49
CA HIS A 79 8.92 -8.83 -12.96
C HIS A 79 9.94 -8.63 -14.10
N ARG A 80 10.87 -7.67 -13.99
CA ARG A 80 11.84 -7.37 -15.08
C ARG A 80 13.15 -8.16 -14.99
N ASP A 81 13.33 -8.91 -13.90
CA ASP A 81 14.55 -9.74 -13.71
C ASP A 81 14.61 -10.84 -14.79
N PRO A 82 15.74 -10.98 -15.51
CA PRO A 82 15.88 -11.99 -16.57
C PRO A 82 15.80 -13.44 -16.04
N GLU A 83 16.11 -13.68 -14.77
CA GLU A 83 16.06 -15.02 -14.19
C GLU A 83 14.63 -15.48 -13.85
N ARG A 84 13.61 -14.61 -13.95
CA ARG A 84 12.24 -14.89 -13.49
C ARG A 84 11.66 -16.19 -14.07
N TYR A 85 11.83 -16.42 -15.37
CA TYR A 85 11.28 -17.60 -16.03
C TYR A 85 12.04 -18.88 -15.63
N GLY A 86 13.36 -18.80 -15.43
CA GLY A 86 14.17 -19.89 -14.91
C GLY A 86 13.79 -20.28 -13.48
N LEU A 87 13.58 -19.28 -12.61
CA LEU A 87 13.13 -19.49 -11.22
C LEU A 87 11.73 -20.10 -11.17
N LEU A 88 10.80 -19.60 -12.00
CA LEU A 88 9.45 -20.16 -12.10
C LEU A 88 9.46 -21.58 -12.66
N HIS A 89 10.29 -21.86 -13.67
CA HIS A 89 10.45 -23.22 -14.18
C HIS A 89 10.95 -24.17 -13.09
N ARG A 90 11.94 -23.76 -12.30
CA ARG A 90 12.45 -24.54 -11.16
C ARG A 90 11.37 -24.81 -10.11
N LEU A 91 10.55 -23.81 -9.78
CA LEU A 91 9.43 -23.98 -8.85
C LEU A 91 8.43 -25.01 -9.37
N ILE A 92 8.01 -24.86 -10.63
CA ILE A 92 7.01 -25.75 -11.25
C ILE A 92 7.54 -27.18 -11.33
N ARG A 93 8.82 -27.36 -11.66
CA ARG A 93 9.44 -28.69 -11.73
C ARG A 93 9.43 -29.39 -10.37
N ARG A 94 9.89 -28.72 -9.31
CA ARG A 94 9.87 -29.29 -7.94
C ARG A 94 8.46 -29.68 -7.49
N VAL A 95 7.47 -28.85 -7.82
CA VAL A 95 6.05 -29.14 -7.54
C VAL A 95 5.55 -30.35 -8.34
N ALA A 96 5.98 -30.50 -9.60
CA ALA A 96 5.64 -31.64 -10.44
C ALA A 96 6.32 -32.95 -9.97
N ASP A 97 7.52 -32.85 -9.41
CA ASP A 97 8.29 -33.98 -8.87
C ASP A 97 7.79 -34.43 -7.46
N GLY A 98 6.78 -33.77 -6.91
CA GLY A 98 6.07 -34.21 -5.70
C GLY A 98 6.01 -33.18 -4.56
N GLU A 99 6.73 -32.07 -4.64
CA GLU A 99 6.73 -31.02 -3.62
C GLU A 99 5.48 -30.10 -3.74
N ARG A 100 4.28 -30.68 -3.61
CA ARG A 100 2.98 -30.01 -3.84
C ARG A 100 2.76 -28.75 -2.98
N HIS A 101 3.32 -28.71 -1.78
CA HIS A 101 3.16 -27.59 -0.83
C HIS A 101 4.34 -26.61 -0.81
N LEU A 102 5.28 -26.72 -1.75
CA LEU A 102 6.51 -25.92 -1.75
C LEU A 102 6.23 -24.41 -1.69
N ALA A 103 5.24 -23.92 -2.43
CA ALA A 103 4.87 -22.50 -2.44
C ALA A 103 4.40 -21.95 -1.08
N GLU A 104 4.08 -22.81 -0.11
CA GLU A 104 3.68 -22.42 1.25
C GLU A 104 4.89 -22.38 2.22
N VAL A 105 6.04 -22.93 1.81
CA VAL A 105 7.27 -22.99 2.62
C VAL A 105 8.07 -21.71 2.43
N ALA A 106 7.74 -20.69 3.22
CA ALA A 106 8.37 -19.36 3.12
C ALA A 106 9.89 -19.34 3.39
N SER A 107 10.42 -20.36 4.08
CA SER A 107 11.86 -20.51 4.35
C SER A 107 12.64 -21.10 3.17
N ASP A 108 11.98 -21.63 2.15
CA ASP A 108 12.66 -22.14 0.96
C ASP A 108 13.27 -20.95 0.18
N PRO A 109 14.58 -20.96 -0.15
CA PRO A 109 15.24 -19.83 -0.81
C PRO A 109 14.63 -19.44 -2.17
N LEU A 110 14.14 -20.43 -2.94
CA LEU A 110 13.51 -20.18 -4.24
C LEU A 110 12.18 -19.46 -4.05
N VAL A 111 11.35 -19.95 -3.12
CA VAL A 111 10.03 -19.39 -2.81
C VAL A 111 10.18 -17.98 -2.22
N HIS A 112 11.15 -17.78 -1.32
CA HIS A 112 11.47 -16.48 -0.77
C HIS A 112 11.83 -15.46 -1.88
N ARG A 113 12.71 -15.84 -2.81
CA ARG A 113 13.10 -14.98 -3.93
C ARG A 113 11.92 -14.62 -4.83
N LEU A 114 11.07 -15.60 -5.17
CA LEU A 114 9.85 -15.39 -5.95
C LEU A 114 8.85 -14.47 -5.24
N HIS A 115 8.74 -14.56 -3.91
CA HIS A 115 7.91 -13.66 -3.12
C HIS A 115 8.43 -12.21 -3.10
N LEU A 116 9.75 -12.01 -3.06
CA LEU A 116 10.33 -10.68 -3.18
C LEU A 116 10.02 -10.06 -4.55
N MET A 117 10.14 -10.83 -5.63
CA MET A 117 9.76 -10.40 -6.99
C MET A 117 8.27 -10.03 -7.05
N ARG A 118 7.38 -10.89 -6.53
CA ARG A 118 5.93 -10.59 -6.43
C ARG A 118 5.67 -9.28 -5.69
N LYS A 119 6.36 -9.04 -4.56
CA LYS A 119 6.19 -7.81 -3.78
C LYS A 119 6.69 -6.57 -4.53
N ALA A 120 7.75 -6.70 -5.33
CA ALA A 120 8.25 -5.61 -6.16
C ALA A 120 7.25 -5.24 -7.26
N VAL A 121 6.68 -6.24 -7.97
CA VAL A 121 5.59 -6.04 -8.94
C VAL A 121 4.37 -5.37 -8.30
N GLY A 122 3.92 -5.85 -7.14
CA GLY A 122 2.77 -5.26 -6.44
C GLY A 122 3.00 -3.79 -6.04
N ARG A 123 4.21 -3.41 -5.64
CA ARG A 123 4.55 -2.00 -5.36
C ARG A 123 4.49 -1.14 -6.61
N ASP A 124 4.94 -1.66 -7.75
CA ASP A 124 4.94 -0.92 -9.01
C ASP A 124 3.51 -0.71 -9.54
N LEU A 125 2.67 -1.76 -9.47
CA LEU A 125 1.22 -1.65 -9.74
C LEU A 125 0.57 -0.56 -8.88
N HIS A 126 0.86 -0.55 -7.58
CA HIS A 126 0.34 0.48 -6.68
C HIS A 126 0.82 1.88 -7.07
N LYS A 127 2.11 2.05 -7.41
CA LYS A 127 2.64 3.35 -7.88
C LYS A 127 1.91 3.82 -9.12
N MET A 128 1.68 2.93 -10.09
CA MET A 128 0.96 3.28 -11.31
C MET A 128 -0.47 3.74 -10.99
N HIS A 129 -1.21 2.98 -10.18
CA HIS A 129 -2.56 3.35 -9.75
C HIS A 129 -2.61 4.69 -8.98
N ALA A 130 -1.62 4.96 -8.14
CA ALA A 130 -1.59 6.14 -7.27
C ALA A 130 -1.08 7.41 -7.96
N PHE A 131 -0.10 7.30 -8.86
CA PHE A 131 0.66 8.44 -9.39
C PHE A 131 0.43 8.71 -10.88
N LEU A 132 -0.22 7.84 -11.63
CA LEU A 132 -0.57 8.12 -13.02
C LEU A 132 -1.51 9.34 -13.10
N ARG A 133 -1.22 10.29 -13.99
CA ARG A 133 -2.02 11.49 -14.20
C ARG A 133 -2.37 11.65 -15.67
N PHE A 134 -3.67 11.77 -15.94
CA PHE A 134 -4.21 12.01 -17.26
C PHE A 134 -4.18 13.51 -17.61
N ARG A 135 -3.78 13.81 -18.84
CA ARG A 135 -3.75 15.14 -19.44
C ARG A 135 -4.70 15.17 -20.63
N ARG A 136 -5.44 16.25 -20.84
CA ARG A 136 -6.36 16.38 -21.97
C ARG A 136 -5.57 16.55 -23.27
N ALA A 137 -5.84 15.70 -24.26
CA ALA A 137 -5.28 15.82 -25.60
C ALA A 137 -6.23 16.61 -26.50
N GLY A 138 -5.70 17.63 -27.19
CA GLY A 138 -6.45 18.42 -28.18
C GLY A 138 -7.08 19.71 -27.65
N ALA A 139 -6.30 20.56 -26.98
CA ALA A 139 -6.71 21.94 -26.68
C ALA A 139 -6.01 22.97 -27.59
N GLU A 140 -5.92 22.71 -28.89
CA GLU A 140 -5.68 23.80 -29.83
C GLU A 140 -7.04 24.41 -30.18
N GLN A 141 -7.26 25.63 -29.70
CA GLN A 141 -8.31 26.56 -30.11
C GLN A 141 -9.74 25.99 -30.11
N GLY A 142 -10.32 25.84 -28.91
CA GLY A 142 -11.75 26.11 -28.67
C GLY A 142 -12.80 25.31 -29.43
N THR A 143 -12.43 24.30 -30.22
CA THR A 143 -13.36 23.57 -31.09
C THR A 143 -13.39 22.12 -30.63
N MET A 144 -14.45 21.75 -29.92
CA MET A 144 -14.77 20.34 -29.70
C MET A 144 -15.01 19.69 -31.06
N PRO A 145 -14.33 18.60 -31.44
CA PRO A 145 -14.69 17.86 -32.65
C PRO A 145 -16.15 17.42 -32.52
N GLU A 146 -16.98 17.76 -33.51
CA GLU A 146 -18.41 17.43 -33.54
C GLU A 146 -18.61 15.92 -33.29
N GLY A 147 -19.12 15.57 -32.11
CA GLY A 147 -19.43 14.19 -31.72
C GLY A 147 -18.30 13.38 -31.05
N GLY A 148 -17.12 13.96 -30.79
CA GLY A 148 -16.01 13.24 -30.13
C GLY A 148 -16.05 13.30 -28.60
N ARG A 149 -15.80 12.18 -27.91
CA ARG A 149 -15.54 12.17 -26.46
C ARG A 149 -14.18 12.81 -26.15
N GLU A 150 -14.07 13.42 -24.97
CA GLU A 150 -12.81 13.98 -24.48
C GLU A 150 -11.72 12.91 -24.42
N ARG A 151 -10.56 13.21 -25.02
CA ARG A 151 -9.41 12.30 -25.08
C ARG A 151 -8.35 12.71 -24.07
N PHE A 152 -7.87 11.74 -23.30
CA PHE A 152 -6.84 11.93 -22.29
C PHE A 152 -5.60 11.07 -22.55
N MET A 153 -4.44 11.56 -22.14
CA MET A 153 -3.16 10.86 -22.30
C MET A 153 -2.33 10.95 -21.02
N ALA A 154 -1.62 9.88 -20.67
CA ALA A 154 -0.75 9.81 -19.50
C ALA A 154 0.55 9.09 -19.84
N TRP A 155 1.66 9.56 -19.28
CA TRP A 155 2.97 8.91 -19.36
C TRP A 155 3.31 8.23 -18.04
N PHE A 156 3.81 6.99 -18.09
CA PHE A 156 4.33 6.29 -16.91
C PHE A 156 5.53 5.41 -17.26
N GLU A 157 6.52 5.39 -16.37
CA GLU A 157 7.74 4.57 -16.49
C GLU A 157 7.71 3.47 -15.43
N PRO A 158 7.19 2.28 -15.76
CA PRO A 158 7.09 1.19 -14.81
C PRO A 158 8.44 0.51 -14.59
N ASP A 159 8.72 0.14 -13.35
CA ASP A 159 9.90 -0.65 -13.00
C ASP A 159 9.77 -2.11 -13.55
N HIS A 160 8.54 -2.58 -13.80
CA HIS A 160 8.18 -3.94 -14.23
C HIS A 160 7.15 -3.96 -15.38
N HIS A 161 6.89 -5.13 -15.99
CA HIS A 161 5.96 -5.30 -17.11
C HIS A 161 4.49 -5.37 -16.63
N ILE A 162 3.98 -4.26 -16.08
CA ILE A 162 2.70 -4.21 -15.35
C ILE A 162 1.54 -3.59 -16.13
N LEU A 163 1.79 -3.02 -17.33
CA LEU A 163 0.81 -2.23 -18.06
C LEU A 163 -0.49 -3.00 -18.35
N ALA A 164 -0.37 -4.25 -18.79
CA ALA A 164 -1.51 -5.09 -19.12
C ALA A 164 -2.38 -5.41 -17.89
N GLU A 165 -1.75 -5.59 -16.73
CA GLU A 165 -2.43 -5.86 -15.47
C GLU A 165 -3.04 -4.60 -14.85
N ALA A 166 -2.38 -3.44 -15.00
CA ALA A 166 -2.84 -2.18 -14.44
C ALA A 166 -3.95 -1.52 -15.26
N ALA A 167 -3.94 -1.67 -16.59
CA ALA A 167 -4.87 -0.95 -17.46
C ALA A 167 -6.38 -1.21 -17.19
N PRO A 168 -6.84 -2.44 -16.85
CA PRO A 168 -8.24 -2.69 -16.47
C PRO A 168 -8.74 -1.86 -15.28
N PHE A 169 -7.86 -1.53 -14.33
CA PHE A 169 -8.21 -0.66 -13.20
C PHE A 169 -8.66 0.72 -13.69
N PHE A 170 -7.94 1.28 -14.68
CA PHE A 170 -8.26 2.59 -15.24
C PHE A 170 -9.52 2.57 -16.11
N SER A 171 -9.80 1.48 -16.85
CA SER A 171 -11.02 1.40 -17.68
C SER A 171 -12.27 1.28 -16.81
N ALA A 172 -12.19 0.54 -15.70
CA ALA A 172 -13.27 0.46 -14.72
C ALA A 172 -13.49 1.79 -13.99
N ARG A 173 -12.42 2.54 -13.69
CA ARG A 173 -12.48 3.79 -12.93
C ARG A 173 -12.87 5.01 -13.76
N PHE A 174 -12.50 5.02 -15.04
CA PHE A 174 -12.72 6.10 -16.00
C PHE A 174 -13.40 5.59 -17.29
N PRO A 175 -14.62 5.05 -17.20
CA PRO A 175 -15.31 4.48 -18.37
C PRO A 175 -15.81 5.56 -19.34
N SER A 176 -16.06 6.78 -18.85
CA SER A 176 -16.79 7.84 -19.56
C SER A 176 -15.94 8.68 -20.52
N PHE A 177 -14.62 8.47 -20.58
CA PHE A 177 -13.70 9.25 -21.42
C PHE A 177 -12.81 8.31 -22.23
N ASP A 178 -12.31 8.79 -23.37
CA ASP A 178 -11.28 8.08 -24.09
C ASP A 178 -9.93 8.40 -23.46
N TRP A 179 -9.12 7.38 -23.15
CA TRP A 179 -7.81 7.63 -22.55
C TRP A 179 -6.72 6.72 -23.10
N SER A 180 -5.48 7.20 -23.03
CA SER A 180 -4.29 6.46 -23.43
C SER A 180 -3.22 6.56 -22.35
N ILE A 181 -2.61 5.43 -22.01
CA ILE A 181 -1.46 5.32 -21.11
C ILE A 181 -0.28 4.87 -21.95
N LEU A 182 0.75 5.70 -21.99
CA LEU A 182 1.97 5.45 -22.73
C LEU A 182 3.08 5.09 -21.75
N THR A 183 3.80 4.02 -22.05
CA THR A 183 5.00 3.60 -21.32
C THR A 183 6.14 3.29 -22.31
N PRO A 184 7.39 3.20 -21.84
CA PRO A 184 8.52 2.78 -22.67
C PRO A 184 8.42 1.36 -23.24
N ASP A 185 7.61 0.48 -22.63
CA ASP A 185 7.50 -0.93 -23.04
C ASP A 185 6.21 -1.22 -23.83
N GLY A 186 5.23 -0.31 -23.80
CA GLY A 186 3.93 -0.51 -24.45
C GLY A 186 2.97 0.64 -24.24
N SER A 187 1.78 0.55 -24.82
CA SER A 187 0.70 1.50 -24.60
C SER A 187 -0.63 0.79 -24.36
N ALA A 188 -1.52 1.43 -23.60
CA ALA A 188 -2.87 0.98 -23.35
C ALA A 188 -3.87 2.08 -23.70
N HIS A 189 -4.90 1.74 -24.46
CA HIS A 189 -5.88 2.67 -24.99
C HIS A 189 -7.29 2.18 -24.65
N TRP A 190 -8.11 3.09 -24.12
CA TRP A 190 -9.51 2.86 -23.82
C TRP A 190 -10.37 3.80 -24.65
N ASP A 191 -11.29 3.22 -25.40
CA ASP A 191 -12.25 3.92 -26.25
C ASP A 191 -13.67 3.90 -25.63
N GLY A 192 -13.79 3.85 -24.31
CA GLY A 192 -15.09 3.74 -23.64
C GLY A 192 -15.84 2.41 -23.82
N THR A 193 -15.36 1.51 -24.68
CA THR A 193 -15.99 0.21 -24.95
C THR A 193 -15.00 -0.95 -24.83
N ALA A 194 -13.78 -0.77 -25.30
CA ALA A 194 -12.75 -1.79 -25.36
C ALA A 194 -11.39 -1.24 -24.92
N LEU A 195 -10.65 -2.08 -24.22
CA LEU A 195 -9.25 -1.84 -23.86
C LEU A 195 -8.36 -2.48 -24.92
N ARG A 196 -7.46 -1.70 -25.50
CA ARG A 196 -6.53 -2.14 -26.56
C ARG A 196 -5.10 -1.86 -26.13
N PHE A 197 -4.18 -2.76 -26.44
CA PHE A 197 -2.76 -2.58 -26.20
C PHE A 197 -2.02 -2.32 -27.50
N GLY A 198 -1.03 -1.44 -27.44
CA GLY A 198 -0.24 -0.99 -28.57
C GLY A 198 1.27 -1.01 -28.28
N PRO A 199 2.09 -0.62 -29.27
CA PRO A 199 3.53 -0.53 -29.12
C PRO A 199 3.93 0.51 -28.06
N ALA A 200 5.21 0.49 -27.67
CA ALA A 200 5.78 1.50 -26.78
C ALA A 200 5.48 2.92 -27.27
N GLY A 201 5.05 3.77 -26.35
CA GLY A 201 4.85 5.19 -26.62
C GLY A 201 6.12 5.98 -26.34
N ARG A 202 6.18 7.22 -26.83
CA ARG A 202 7.19 8.19 -26.43
C ARG A 202 6.57 9.17 -25.44
N ARG A 203 7.41 9.68 -24.55
CA ARG A 203 6.99 10.71 -23.61
C ARG A 203 6.47 11.97 -24.31
N GLU A 204 7.08 12.31 -25.44
CA GLU A 204 6.75 13.45 -26.30
C GLU A 204 5.33 13.36 -26.90
N ASP A 205 4.79 12.14 -27.01
CA ASP A 205 3.44 11.92 -27.53
C ASP A 205 2.35 12.35 -26.52
N VAL A 206 2.72 12.59 -25.26
CA VAL A 206 1.81 13.11 -24.23
C VAL A 206 1.89 14.64 -24.24
N PRO A 207 0.76 15.35 -24.44
CA PRO A 207 0.74 16.81 -24.50
C PRO A 207 1.47 17.47 -23.33
N GLU A 208 2.32 18.45 -23.66
CA GLU A 208 2.86 19.42 -22.72
C GLU A 208 1.72 20.35 -22.27
N GLN A 209 1.71 20.72 -20.97
CA GLN A 209 0.67 21.61 -20.44
C GLN A 209 1.02 23.06 -20.82
N ASP A 210 0.18 23.73 -21.61
CA ASP A 210 0.43 25.14 -21.98
C ASP A 210 -0.73 26.10 -21.64
N ALA A 211 -1.71 25.68 -20.80
CA ALA A 211 -2.85 26.55 -20.46
C ALA A 211 -3.38 26.43 -19.02
N PHE A 212 -2.57 25.97 -18.05
CA PHE A 212 -2.99 25.97 -16.64
C PHE A 212 -1.83 26.10 -15.63
N GLU A 213 -0.85 26.96 -15.92
CA GLU A 213 0.31 27.16 -15.03
C GLU A 213 0.10 28.21 -13.92
N ALA A 214 -0.94 29.04 -13.97
CA ALA A 214 -1.17 30.09 -12.96
C ALA A 214 -1.76 29.56 -11.63
N GLY A 215 -2.60 28.51 -11.67
CA GLY A 215 -3.31 28.04 -10.46
C GLY A 215 -2.49 27.12 -9.54
N TRP A 216 -1.54 26.37 -10.09
CA TRP A 216 -0.79 25.34 -9.35
C TRP A 216 0.50 25.87 -8.71
N THR A 217 1.17 26.83 -9.37
CA THR A 217 2.36 27.50 -8.84
C THR A 217 2.04 28.31 -7.57
N ASP A 218 0.87 28.95 -7.51
CA ASP A 218 0.39 29.68 -6.34
C ASP A 218 0.03 28.74 -5.17
N TYR A 219 -0.53 27.56 -5.48
CA TYR A 219 -0.82 26.52 -4.48
C TYR A 219 0.47 25.94 -3.87
N TYR A 220 1.48 25.60 -4.67
CA TYR A 220 2.74 25.08 -4.15
C TYR A 220 3.58 26.15 -3.44
N SER A 221 3.57 27.39 -3.96
CA SER A 221 4.27 28.52 -3.33
C SER A 221 3.66 28.95 -2.00
N SER A 222 2.34 28.74 -1.80
CA SER A 222 1.62 29.04 -0.55
C SER A 222 1.67 27.92 0.49
N THR A 223 2.04 26.69 0.09
CA THR A 223 2.11 25.51 0.97
C THR A 223 3.56 25.08 1.29
N PHE A 224 4.55 25.60 0.56
CA PHE A 224 5.98 25.34 0.79
C PHE A 224 6.47 25.98 2.10
N ASN A 225 6.78 25.15 3.11
CA ASN A 225 7.34 25.59 4.39
C ASN A 225 8.88 25.65 4.30
N PRO A 226 9.50 26.85 4.25
CA PRO A 226 10.94 27.01 4.08
C PRO A 226 11.78 26.41 5.22
N ALA A 227 11.19 26.19 6.40
CA ALA A 227 11.87 25.72 7.59
C ALA A 227 11.99 24.19 7.69
N ARG A 228 11.44 23.42 6.72
CA ARG A 228 11.38 21.94 6.77
C ARG A 228 12.08 21.22 5.60
N THR A 229 12.98 21.89 4.89
CA THR A 229 13.69 21.32 3.74
C THR A 229 14.76 20.30 4.16
N ASN A 230 14.45 19.00 4.12
CA ASN A 230 15.45 17.93 4.17
C ASN A 230 15.62 17.29 2.78
N LEU A 231 16.65 17.76 2.07
CA LEU A 231 16.94 17.37 0.69
C LEU A 231 17.31 15.89 0.51
N ALA A 232 17.72 15.19 1.58
CA ALA A 232 18.07 13.77 1.53
C ALA A 232 16.82 12.86 1.56
N ALA A 233 15.84 13.18 2.41
CA ALA A 233 14.56 12.45 2.48
C ALA A 233 13.74 12.65 1.21
N MET A 234 13.75 13.86 0.64
CA MET A 234 13.09 14.17 -0.62
C MET A 234 13.65 13.35 -1.79
N ARG A 235 14.96 13.05 -1.77
CA ARG A 235 15.64 12.28 -2.85
C ARG A 235 15.48 10.76 -2.72
N ALA A 236 15.15 10.27 -1.52
CA ALA A 236 14.93 8.85 -1.23
C ALA A 236 13.48 8.40 -1.55
N GLU A 237 12.48 9.24 -1.22
CA GLU A 237 11.07 9.01 -1.56
C GLU A 237 10.74 9.41 -3.01
N MET A 238 11.54 10.30 -3.61
CA MET A 238 11.34 10.81 -4.96
C MET A 238 12.63 10.71 -5.80
N PRO A 239 12.86 9.57 -6.48
CA PRO A 239 14.01 9.41 -7.37
C PRO A 239 14.02 10.47 -8.47
N LYS A 240 15.19 11.07 -8.74
CA LYS A 240 15.37 12.17 -9.72
C LYS A 240 14.78 11.91 -11.11
N LYS A 241 14.67 10.65 -11.53
CA LYS A 241 14.12 10.27 -12.85
C LYS A 241 12.67 10.73 -13.06
N TYR A 242 11.87 10.85 -11.99
CA TYR A 242 10.47 11.25 -12.08
C TYR A 242 10.24 12.77 -11.98
N TRP A 243 11.27 13.55 -11.64
CA TRP A 243 11.11 14.98 -11.36
C TRP A 243 10.69 15.75 -12.60
N HIS A 244 11.21 15.37 -13.77
CA HIS A 244 10.88 16.03 -15.02
C HIS A 244 9.40 15.87 -15.40
N ASN A 245 8.66 14.91 -14.81
CA ASN A 245 7.22 14.70 -15.04
C ASN A 245 6.31 15.56 -14.13
N MET A 246 6.89 16.37 -13.22
CA MET A 246 6.19 17.13 -12.19
C MET A 246 6.44 18.65 -12.37
N PRO A 247 5.44 19.45 -12.77
CA PRO A 247 5.55 20.90 -12.93
C PRO A 247 6.07 21.62 -11.67
N GLU A 248 5.80 21.06 -10.50
CA GLU A 248 6.12 21.67 -9.21
C GLU A 248 7.61 21.62 -8.86
N THR A 249 8.39 20.80 -9.56
CA THR A 249 9.85 20.71 -9.36
C THR A 249 10.63 21.83 -10.04
N ALA A 250 10.05 22.52 -11.02
CA ALA A 250 10.64 23.71 -11.66
C ALA A 250 10.71 24.91 -10.70
N ALA A 251 9.76 24.99 -9.76
CA ALA A 251 9.73 26.03 -8.73
C ALA A 251 10.70 25.76 -7.56
N ILE A 252 11.13 24.51 -7.33
CA ILE A 252 11.95 24.12 -6.17
C ILE A 252 13.28 24.89 -6.09
N PRO A 253 14.07 25.06 -7.18
CA PRO A 253 15.29 25.86 -7.11
C PRO A 253 15.02 27.33 -6.76
N GLY A 254 13.90 27.90 -7.22
CA GLY A 254 13.46 29.25 -6.89
C GLY A 254 13.00 29.38 -5.43
N LEU A 255 12.17 28.45 -4.96
CA LEU A 255 11.65 28.39 -3.60
C LEU A 255 12.76 28.13 -2.56
N VAL A 256 13.80 27.36 -2.91
CA VAL A 256 14.98 27.13 -2.06
C VAL A 256 15.88 28.37 -1.99
N ARG A 257 16.00 29.14 -3.09
CA ARG A 257 16.70 30.46 -3.08
C ARG A 257 15.92 31.51 -2.28
N GLU A 258 14.59 31.50 -2.37
CA GLU A 258 13.70 32.47 -1.72
C GLU A 258 13.41 32.14 -0.25
N ALA A 259 13.66 30.89 0.16
CA ALA A 259 13.44 30.37 1.50
C ALA A 259 14.13 31.20 2.59
N GLY A 260 15.38 31.61 2.35
CA GLY A 260 16.14 32.42 3.31
C GLY A 260 15.53 33.81 3.56
N ARG A 261 15.06 34.48 2.49
CA ARG A 261 14.43 35.81 2.58
C ARG A 261 13.05 35.74 3.23
N ARG A 262 12.23 34.74 2.87
CA ARG A 262 10.89 34.53 3.43
C ARG A 262 10.89 34.15 4.92
N VAL A 263 11.91 33.43 5.40
CA VAL A 263 12.08 33.16 6.85
C VAL A 263 12.35 34.45 7.63
N GLY A 264 13.16 35.36 7.08
CA GLY A 264 13.41 36.67 7.68
C GLY A 264 12.15 37.54 7.77
N GLU A 265 11.32 37.56 6.73
CA GLU A 265 10.07 38.33 6.69
C GLU A 265 8.95 37.73 7.56
N MET A 266 8.94 36.39 7.72
CA MET A 266 7.95 35.67 8.53
C MET A 266 8.24 35.78 10.03
N ILE A 267 9.50 35.96 10.44
CA ILE A 267 9.88 36.30 11.83
C ILE A 267 9.42 37.72 12.20
N ALA A 268 9.32 38.62 11.22
CA ALA A 268 8.98 40.02 11.42
C ALA A 268 7.46 40.32 11.47
N ARG A 269 6.58 39.39 11.08
CA ARG A 269 5.12 39.57 11.09
C ARG A 269 4.44 38.68 12.12
N ALA A 270 3.66 39.29 13.03
CA ALA A 270 2.82 38.59 13.99
C ALA A 270 1.67 37.82 13.27
N PRO A 271 1.24 36.65 13.77
CA PRO A 271 0.39 35.74 13.01
C PRO A 271 -1.10 36.06 13.14
N GLU A 272 -1.79 36.25 12.01
CA GLU A 272 -3.26 36.15 11.89
C GLU A 272 -3.65 34.96 11.01
N ALA A 273 -4.77 34.31 11.33
CA ALA A 273 -5.24 33.09 10.68
C ALA A 273 -6.04 33.38 9.38
N PRO A 274 -5.77 32.69 8.26
CA PRO A 274 -6.49 32.93 7.01
C PRO A 274 -7.78 32.10 6.91
N VAL A 275 -8.86 32.75 6.47
CA VAL A 275 -10.16 32.12 6.15
C VAL A 275 -10.12 31.55 4.73
N LYS A 276 -10.39 30.25 4.57
CA LYS A 276 -10.45 29.55 3.26
C LYS A 276 -11.85 29.63 2.64
N ARG A 277 -11.95 29.97 1.35
CA ARG A 277 -13.17 29.80 0.52
C ARG A 277 -13.03 28.53 -0.34
N VAL A 278 -14.07 27.70 -0.38
CA VAL A 278 -14.08 26.37 -1.04
C VAL A 278 -15.06 26.35 -2.24
N PRO A 279 -14.70 25.79 -3.41
CA PRO A 279 -15.61 25.67 -4.55
C PRO A 279 -16.54 24.44 -4.43
N ALA A 280 -17.85 24.66 -4.44
CA ALA A 280 -18.88 23.67 -4.11
C ALA A 280 -19.00 22.44 -5.06
N ARG A 281 -18.53 22.53 -6.31
CA ARG A 281 -18.68 21.44 -7.31
C ARG A 281 -17.59 20.36 -7.27
N ALA A 282 -16.37 20.71 -6.84
CA ALA A 282 -15.29 19.74 -6.64
C ALA A 282 -15.53 18.86 -5.41
N LEU A 283 -16.19 19.42 -4.39
CA LEU A 283 -16.57 18.73 -3.16
C LEU A 283 -17.66 17.66 -3.40
N ALA A 284 -18.62 17.94 -4.28
CA ALA A 284 -19.72 17.02 -4.60
C ALA A 284 -19.26 15.74 -5.32
N ALA A 285 -18.22 15.82 -6.16
CA ALA A 285 -17.70 14.67 -6.91
C ALA A 285 -16.74 13.79 -6.09
N MET A 286 -16.03 14.35 -5.11
CA MET A 286 -15.20 13.59 -4.17
C MET A 286 -16.04 12.92 -3.06
N ALA A 287 -17.16 13.54 -2.67
CA ALA A 287 -18.10 12.99 -1.69
C ALA A 287 -18.83 11.71 -2.17
N ALA A 288 -18.87 11.43 -3.47
CA ALA A 288 -19.57 10.28 -4.02
C ALA A 288 -18.76 8.96 -3.99
N GLN A 289 -17.49 8.98 -3.60
CA GLN A 289 -16.61 7.79 -3.61
C GLN A 289 -15.78 7.58 -2.32
N GLU A 290 -15.84 8.51 -1.36
CA GLU A 290 -15.38 8.19 -0.01
C GLU A 290 -16.44 7.31 0.67
N PRO A 291 -16.06 6.29 1.45
CA PRO A 291 -17.04 5.57 2.26
C PRO A 291 -17.80 6.58 3.10
N ASP A 292 -19.13 6.60 3.00
CA ASP A 292 -20.01 7.58 3.63
C ASP A 292 -20.43 7.18 5.06
N SER A 293 -20.03 5.98 5.46
CA SER A 293 -20.40 5.35 6.71
C SER A 293 -19.30 4.43 7.20
N LEU A 294 -19.30 4.16 8.51
CA LEU A 294 -18.41 3.18 9.12
C LEU A 294 -18.60 1.79 8.51
N VAL A 295 -19.83 1.44 8.12
CA VAL A 295 -20.15 0.16 7.46
C VAL A 295 -19.45 0.08 6.09
N ALA A 296 -19.55 1.12 5.27
CA ALA A 296 -18.88 1.18 3.98
C ALA A 296 -17.35 1.14 4.15
N LEU A 297 -16.80 1.90 5.11
CA LEU A 297 -15.37 1.90 5.41
C LEU A 297 -14.88 0.49 5.79
N ASN A 298 -15.64 -0.18 6.66
CA ASN A 298 -15.34 -1.54 7.10
C ASN A 298 -15.38 -2.57 5.97
N ALA A 299 -16.30 -2.43 5.02
CA ALA A 299 -16.35 -3.28 3.83
C ALA A 299 -15.09 -3.12 2.97
N VAL A 300 -14.62 -1.88 2.78
CA VAL A 300 -13.38 -1.61 2.03
C VAL A 300 -12.16 -2.16 2.75
N ILE A 301 -12.06 -2.01 4.08
CA ILE A 301 -10.94 -2.58 4.86
C ILE A 301 -10.89 -4.11 4.73
N ARG A 302 -12.05 -4.79 4.79
CA ARG A 302 -12.12 -6.26 4.64
C ARG A 302 -11.72 -6.74 3.25
N ALA A 303 -12.05 -5.98 2.21
CA ALA A 303 -11.71 -6.30 0.82
C ALA A 303 -10.27 -5.95 0.46
N SER A 304 -9.61 -5.11 1.26
CA SER A 304 -8.22 -4.69 1.02
C SER A 304 -7.25 -5.80 1.41
N GLU A 305 -6.26 -6.05 0.55
CA GLU A 305 -5.20 -7.02 0.87
C GLU A 305 -4.38 -6.55 2.08
N PRO A 306 -3.97 -7.48 2.98
CA PRO A 306 -3.16 -7.12 4.13
C PRO A 306 -1.77 -6.64 3.69
N LEU A 307 -1.40 -5.43 4.09
CA LEU A 307 -0.04 -4.90 3.86
C LEU A 307 1.04 -5.74 4.59
N VAL A 308 0.65 -6.38 5.70
CA VAL A 308 1.53 -7.24 6.51
C VAL A 308 1.31 -8.71 6.14
N PRO A 309 2.38 -9.49 5.93
CA PRO A 309 2.22 -10.88 5.52
C PRO A 309 1.67 -11.75 6.66
N GLY A 310 0.86 -12.75 6.29
CA GLY A 310 0.46 -13.84 7.18
C GLY A 310 -0.84 -13.68 7.96
N ALA A 311 -1.43 -12.47 8.00
CA ALA A 311 -2.71 -12.24 8.68
C ALA A 311 -3.84 -13.10 8.08
N THR A 312 -4.75 -13.58 8.93
CA THR A 312 -5.90 -14.38 8.49
C THR A 312 -7.01 -13.49 7.92
N GLN A 313 -7.25 -12.35 8.59
CA GLN A 313 -8.31 -11.40 8.23
C GLN A 313 -8.03 -10.03 8.84
N ALA A 314 -8.76 -9.00 8.37
CA ALA A 314 -8.79 -7.70 9.01
C ALA A 314 -9.57 -7.77 10.34
N VAL A 315 -9.03 -7.15 11.39
CA VAL A 315 -9.70 -6.95 12.66
C VAL A 315 -10.12 -5.48 12.75
N LEU A 316 -11.43 -5.27 12.62
CA LEU A 316 -12.05 -3.95 12.62
C LEU A 316 -12.26 -3.44 14.05
N GLY A 317 -12.52 -2.14 14.19
CA GLY A 317 -12.94 -1.56 15.46
C GLY A 317 -14.34 -2.04 15.88
N GLU A 318 -14.58 -2.09 17.18
CA GLU A 318 -15.83 -2.57 17.79
C GLU A 318 -16.32 -1.61 18.87
N GLY A 319 -17.60 -1.22 18.78
CA GLY A 319 -18.28 -0.35 19.75
C GLY A 319 -19.35 0.52 19.08
N PRO A 320 -20.10 1.32 19.86
CA PRO A 320 -21.15 2.17 19.33
C PRO A 320 -20.60 3.40 18.61
N ILE A 321 -21.32 3.88 17.60
CA ILE A 321 -21.14 5.23 17.06
C ILE A 321 -21.57 6.24 18.14
N GLY A 322 -20.80 7.30 18.33
CA GLY A 322 -20.99 8.28 19.40
C GLY A 322 -20.42 7.83 20.75
N ALA A 323 -19.57 6.79 20.78
CA ALA A 323 -18.88 6.38 22.00
C ALA A 323 -18.12 7.55 22.62
N GLY A 324 -18.32 7.82 23.92
CA GLY A 324 -17.66 8.95 24.58
C GLY A 324 -16.13 8.84 24.56
N ILE A 325 -15.61 7.61 24.61
CA ILE A 325 -14.19 7.28 24.59
C ILE A 325 -13.92 6.25 23.50
N ALA A 326 -12.87 6.48 22.71
CA ALA A 326 -12.29 5.47 21.83
C ALA A 326 -10.88 5.07 22.30
N PHE A 327 -10.57 3.79 22.30
CA PHE A 327 -9.27 3.22 22.63
C PHE A 327 -8.57 2.73 21.36
N VAL A 328 -7.33 3.15 21.17
CA VAL A 328 -6.53 2.79 19.99
C VAL A 328 -5.29 2.02 20.44
N GLY A 329 -5.20 0.75 20.08
CA GLY A 329 -4.03 -0.11 20.28
C GLY A 329 -3.05 -0.12 19.12
N GLU A 330 -2.07 -1.03 19.17
CA GLU A 330 -1.03 -1.15 18.14
C GLU A 330 -1.54 -1.90 16.90
N GLN A 331 -1.82 -3.19 17.06
CA GLN A 331 -2.28 -4.09 16.00
C GLN A 331 -3.03 -5.26 16.65
N PRO A 332 -3.77 -6.09 15.88
CA PRO A 332 -4.40 -7.29 16.39
C PRO A 332 -3.34 -8.31 16.81
N GLY A 333 -3.61 -9.10 17.83
CA GLY A 333 -2.79 -10.24 18.23
C GLY A 333 -3.28 -11.55 17.61
N ASP A 334 -2.71 -12.65 18.09
CA ASP A 334 -3.00 -14.02 17.65
C ASP A 334 -4.50 -14.37 17.77
N GLN A 335 -5.09 -14.11 18.94
CA GLN A 335 -6.50 -14.44 19.18
C GLN A 335 -7.43 -13.49 18.44
N GLU A 336 -7.08 -12.20 18.37
CA GLU A 336 -7.84 -11.19 17.65
C GLU A 336 -7.92 -11.50 16.15
N ASP A 337 -6.80 -11.91 15.53
CA ASP A 337 -6.74 -12.28 14.12
C ASP A 337 -7.62 -13.50 13.78
N LEU A 338 -7.72 -14.48 14.69
CA LEU A 338 -8.59 -15.64 14.47
C LEU A 338 -10.06 -15.32 14.69
N GLN A 339 -10.37 -14.48 15.69
CA GLN A 339 -11.75 -14.18 16.08
C GLN A 339 -12.33 -12.99 15.33
N GLY A 340 -11.51 -12.18 14.66
CA GLY A 340 -11.94 -10.98 13.94
C GLY A 340 -12.39 -9.83 14.85
N ARG A 341 -12.03 -9.87 16.15
CA ARG A 341 -12.48 -8.90 17.17
C ARG A 341 -11.30 -8.28 17.91
N PRO A 342 -11.32 -6.96 18.20
CA PRO A 342 -10.20 -6.29 18.86
C PRO A 342 -10.21 -6.54 20.37
N PHE A 343 -9.01 -6.69 20.95
CA PHE A 343 -8.80 -6.84 22.40
C PHE A 343 -9.56 -8.03 23.04
N VAL A 344 -9.50 -9.22 22.43
CA VAL A 344 -10.08 -10.45 22.99
C VAL A 344 -9.04 -11.35 23.67
N GLY A 345 -7.75 -11.16 23.37
CA GLY A 345 -6.64 -11.91 23.97
C GLY A 345 -6.27 -11.44 25.38
N PRO A 346 -5.15 -11.94 25.95
CA PRO A 346 -4.74 -11.65 27.32
C PRO A 346 -4.61 -10.15 27.65
N ALA A 347 -4.07 -9.36 26.71
CA ALA A 347 -3.95 -7.91 26.87
C ALA A 347 -5.33 -7.22 26.89
N GLY A 348 -6.28 -7.74 26.12
CA GLY A 348 -7.66 -7.25 26.08
C GLY A 348 -8.46 -7.61 27.34
N GLN A 349 -8.23 -8.79 27.91
CA GLN A 349 -8.81 -9.19 29.19
C GLN A 349 -8.32 -8.29 30.34
N LEU A 350 -7.02 -7.97 30.35
CA LEU A 350 -6.46 -7.00 31.30
C LEU A 350 -7.10 -5.62 31.12
N LEU A 351 -7.22 -5.14 29.87
CA LEU A 351 -7.89 -3.88 29.57
C LEU A 351 -9.34 -3.88 30.06
N ALA A 352 -10.12 -4.93 29.80
CA ALA A 352 -11.50 -5.06 30.26
C ALA A 352 -11.61 -5.02 31.80
N GLY A 353 -10.67 -5.64 32.52
CA GLY A 353 -10.57 -5.54 33.98
C GLY A 353 -10.31 -4.10 34.43
N ALA A 354 -9.32 -3.44 33.82
CA ALA A 354 -8.93 -2.07 34.16
C ALA A 354 -10.02 -1.04 33.83
N LEU A 355 -10.76 -1.21 32.72
CA LEU A 355 -11.91 -0.36 32.38
C LEU A 355 -13.01 -0.46 33.44
N ARG A 356 -13.33 -1.68 33.88
CA ARG A 356 -14.32 -1.91 34.94
C ARG A 356 -13.92 -1.22 36.25
N GLU A 357 -12.66 -1.34 36.63
CA GLU A 357 -12.11 -0.72 37.84
C GLU A 357 -12.01 0.81 37.76
N ALA A 358 -11.86 1.34 36.55
CA ALA A 358 -11.89 2.77 36.26
C ALA A 358 -13.32 3.32 36.13
N GLY A 359 -14.36 2.49 36.22
CA GLY A 359 -15.75 2.90 36.06
C GLY A 359 -16.14 3.19 34.61
N ILE A 360 -15.38 2.70 33.63
CA ILE A 360 -15.67 2.83 32.21
C ILE A 360 -16.43 1.59 31.74
N ASP A 361 -17.66 1.79 31.27
CA ASP A 361 -18.44 0.74 30.63
C ASP A 361 -17.85 0.42 29.25
N ARG A 362 -17.38 -0.82 29.08
CA ARG A 362 -16.79 -1.32 27.83
C ARG A 362 -17.77 -1.28 26.67
N ASP A 363 -19.06 -1.48 26.91
CA ASP A 363 -20.08 -1.52 25.85
C ASP A 363 -20.43 -0.11 25.33
N ARG A 364 -20.04 0.91 26.08
CA ARG A 364 -20.18 2.33 25.71
C ARG A 364 -18.89 2.93 25.13
N ALA A 365 -17.82 2.14 25.06
CA ALA A 365 -16.54 2.53 24.51
C ALA A 365 -16.33 1.92 23.11
N TYR A 366 -15.53 2.60 22.29
CA TYR A 366 -15.12 2.09 20.99
C TYR A 366 -13.66 1.60 21.05
N LEU A 367 -13.38 0.37 20.66
CA LEU A 367 -12.04 -0.22 20.73
C LEU A 367 -11.54 -0.56 19.34
N THR A 368 -10.31 -0.15 19.02
CA THR A 368 -9.71 -0.40 17.71
C THR A 368 -8.18 -0.41 17.77
N ASN A 369 -7.53 -0.69 16.65
CA ASN A 369 -6.07 -0.68 16.52
C ASN A 369 -5.59 0.26 15.42
N ALA A 370 -4.37 0.76 15.57
CA ALA A 370 -3.68 1.57 14.56
C ALA A 370 -3.47 0.83 13.24
N VAL A 371 -3.13 -0.46 13.32
CA VAL A 371 -3.01 -1.38 12.19
C VAL A 371 -4.13 -2.41 12.26
N LYS A 372 -4.73 -2.78 11.11
CA LYS A 372 -5.91 -3.67 11.07
C LYS A 372 -5.61 -5.13 10.84
N HIS A 373 -4.36 -5.49 10.59
CA HIS A 373 -3.94 -6.86 10.28
C HIS A 373 -2.82 -7.29 11.22
N PHE A 374 -2.83 -8.57 11.62
CA PHE A 374 -1.83 -9.10 12.54
C PHE A 374 -0.52 -9.39 11.82
N LYS A 375 0.54 -8.66 12.20
CA LYS A 375 1.90 -8.93 11.75
C LYS A 375 2.58 -9.91 12.70
N PHE A 376 3.00 -11.06 12.17
CA PHE A 376 3.72 -12.07 12.95
C PHE A 376 4.76 -12.81 12.13
N GLU A 377 5.61 -13.54 12.85
CA GLU A 377 6.53 -14.53 12.31
C GLU A 377 6.12 -15.93 12.81
N ALA A 378 5.99 -16.89 11.91
CA ALA A 378 5.63 -18.26 12.27
C ALA A 378 6.87 -19.02 12.76
N ARG A 379 6.83 -19.53 13.99
CA ARG A 379 7.86 -20.43 14.53
C ARG A 379 7.20 -21.72 14.98
N GLY A 380 7.23 -22.73 14.11
CA GLY A 380 6.46 -23.96 14.29
C GLY A 380 4.96 -23.67 14.30
N LYS A 381 4.23 -24.18 15.30
CA LYS A 381 2.78 -23.90 15.47
C LYS A 381 2.47 -22.55 16.12
N ARG A 382 3.49 -21.78 16.54
CA ARG A 382 3.30 -20.50 17.26
C ARG A 382 3.44 -19.32 16.31
N ARG A 383 2.52 -18.36 16.41
CA ARG A 383 2.58 -17.08 15.72
C ARG A 383 3.17 -16.03 16.66
N ILE A 384 4.39 -15.57 16.36
CA ILE A 384 5.13 -14.63 17.21
C ILE A 384 4.88 -13.21 16.71
N HIS A 385 4.28 -12.38 17.55
CA HIS A 385 3.96 -10.99 17.26
C HIS A 385 5.20 -10.19 16.82
N GLN A 386 5.09 -9.47 15.71
CA GLN A 386 6.11 -8.57 15.17
C GLN A 386 5.58 -7.14 15.12
N LYS A 387 6.37 -6.17 15.61
CA LYS A 387 5.92 -4.76 15.68
C LYS A 387 5.68 -4.18 14.26
N PRO A 388 4.61 -3.40 14.04
CA PRO A 388 4.45 -2.62 12.81
C PRO A 388 5.57 -1.60 12.61
N THR A 389 5.99 -1.42 11.36
CA THR A 389 6.92 -0.37 10.94
C THR A 389 6.18 0.97 10.80
N ALA A 390 6.92 2.08 10.81
CA ALA A 390 6.32 3.40 10.60
C ALA A 390 5.59 3.52 9.26
N GLY A 391 6.09 2.89 8.19
CA GLY A 391 5.41 2.86 6.88
C GLY A 391 4.10 2.09 6.90
N GLU A 392 4.05 0.96 7.62
CA GLU A 392 2.80 0.20 7.81
C GLU A 392 1.78 1.03 8.61
N VAL A 393 2.21 1.69 9.69
CA VAL A 393 1.34 2.57 10.49
C VAL A 393 0.83 3.75 9.65
N ALA A 394 1.68 4.38 8.85
CA ALA A 394 1.30 5.47 7.96
C ALA A 394 0.25 5.03 6.92
N HIS A 395 0.37 3.82 6.39
CA HIS A 395 -0.62 3.25 5.48
C HIS A 395 -1.98 3.06 6.16
N TYR A 396 -2.01 2.49 7.38
CA TYR A 396 -3.27 2.26 8.08
C TYR A 396 -3.89 3.52 8.71
N ARG A 397 -3.09 4.58 8.89
CA ARG A 397 -3.51 5.85 9.50
C ARG A 397 -4.76 6.43 8.85
N TRP A 398 -4.85 6.44 7.52
CA TRP A 398 -5.99 7.03 6.82
C TRP A 398 -7.31 6.34 7.23
N TRP A 399 -7.30 5.00 7.31
CA TRP A 399 -8.46 4.22 7.76
C TRP A 399 -8.83 4.55 9.20
N LEU A 400 -7.84 4.62 10.09
CA LEU A 400 -8.06 4.98 11.49
C LEU A 400 -8.65 6.38 11.63
N GLU A 401 -8.17 7.36 10.86
CA GLU A 401 -8.68 8.73 10.90
C GLU A 401 -10.14 8.81 10.43
N ARG A 402 -10.50 8.09 9.36
CA ARG A 402 -11.89 7.99 8.88
C ARG A 402 -12.79 7.27 9.87
N GLU A 403 -12.31 6.16 10.44
CA GLU A 403 -13.02 5.39 11.45
C GLU A 403 -13.35 6.24 12.67
N LEU A 404 -12.37 6.97 13.22
CA LEU A 404 -12.60 7.87 14.36
C LEU A 404 -13.51 9.04 13.98
N ALA A 405 -13.49 9.52 12.74
CA ALA A 405 -14.43 10.54 12.27
C ALA A 405 -15.88 10.02 12.23
N PHE A 406 -16.10 8.77 11.78
CA PHE A 406 -17.44 8.17 11.81
C PHE A 406 -17.91 7.83 13.22
N VAL A 407 -17.01 7.36 14.07
CA VAL A 407 -17.34 7.05 15.46
C VAL A 407 -17.63 8.31 16.26
N GLY A 408 -16.94 9.41 15.98
CA GLY A 408 -17.12 10.71 16.65
C GLY A 408 -16.89 10.68 18.17
N PRO A 409 -15.77 10.14 18.67
CA PRO A 409 -15.52 10.12 20.11
C PRO A 409 -15.18 11.51 20.64
N ARG A 410 -15.44 11.76 21.94
CA ARG A 410 -15.02 13.00 22.62
C ARG A 410 -13.56 12.94 23.06
N LEU A 411 -13.10 11.74 23.43
CA LEU A 411 -11.72 11.47 23.84
C LEU A 411 -11.17 10.22 23.15
N VAL A 412 -9.91 10.28 22.71
CA VAL A 412 -9.18 9.12 22.20
C VAL A 412 -8.03 8.77 23.15
N VAL A 413 -8.03 7.53 23.64
CA VAL A 413 -6.97 6.97 24.49
C VAL A 413 -6.00 6.17 23.61
N ALA A 414 -4.77 6.66 23.48
CA ALA A 414 -3.69 6.02 22.75
C ALA A 414 -2.96 5.01 23.65
N LEU A 415 -3.12 3.72 23.36
CA LEU A 415 -2.50 2.62 24.10
C LEU A 415 -1.12 2.30 23.48
N GLY A 416 -0.08 2.95 23.99
CA GLY A 416 1.30 2.71 23.58
C GLY A 416 1.80 3.52 22.38
N ALA A 417 3.10 3.39 22.09
CA ALA A 417 3.82 4.28 21.16
C ALA A 417 3.29 4.23 19.73
N THR A 418 2.83 3.06 19.28
CA THR A 418 2.33 2.88 17.92
C THR A 418 0.99 3.57 17.70
N ALA A 419 0.11 3.56 18.70
CA ALA A 419 -1.13 4.33 18.67
C ALA A 419 -0.85 5.84 18.62
N VAL A 420 0.12 6.33 19.41
CA VAL A 420 0.55 7.73 19.36
C VAL A 420 1.09 8.11 17.99
N LEU A 421 1.94 7.27 17.39
CA LEU A 421 2.44 7.49 16.03
C LEU A 421 1.29 7.54 15.02
N ALA A 422 0.32 6.63 15.13
CA ALA A 422 -0.84 6.58 14.23
C ALA A 422 -1.73 7.81 14.33
N LEU A 423 -1.93 8.36 15.54
CA LEU A 423 -2.80 9.51 15.78
C LEU A 423 -2.09 10.85 15.47
N THR A 424 -0.83 10.99 15.86
CA THR A 424 -0.09 12.27 15.82
C THR A 424 0.86 12.39 14.63
N GLY A 425 1.29 11.26 14.06
CA GLY A 425 2.23 11.22 12.95
C GLY A 425 3.67 11.41 13.41
N ARG A 426 3.89 11.51 14.72
CA ARG A 426 5.18 11.71 15.35
C ARG A 426 5.43 10.58 16.35
N GLN A 427 6.64 10.07 16.37
CA GLN A 427 7.03 9.06 17.35
C GLN A 427 7.43 9.75 18.65
N VAL A 428 6.69 9.49 19.73
CA VAL A 428 6.94 10.08 21.04
C VAL A 428 7.17 8.95 22.06
N PRO A 429 8.22 9.04 22.90
CA PRO A 429 8.41 8.08 24.00
C PRO A 429 7.24 8.15 24.99
N ILE A 430 6.60 7.00 25.27
CA ILE A 430 5.42 6.93 26.14
C ILE A 430 5.73 7.39 27.56
N THR A 431 6.92 7.10 28.08
CA THR A 431 7.34 7.55 29.42
C THR A 431 7.33 9.07 29.59
N ARG A 432 7.43 9.84 28.50
CA ARG A 432 7.36 11.31 28.50
C ARG A 432 6.01 11.86 28.09
N ALA A 433 5.19 11.05 27.42
CA ALA A 433 3.91 11.47 26.84
C ALA A 433 2.70 11.00 27.64
N ARG A 434 2.89 10.15 28.66
CA ARG A 434 1.82 9.59 29.49
C ARG A 434 0.99 10.70 30.14
N GLY A 435 -0.34 10.57 30.09
CA GLY A 435 -1.30 11.53 30.61
C GLY A 435 -2.12 12.23 29.53
N PRO A 436 -2.84 13.32 29.87
CA PRO A 436 -3.62 14.10 28.93
C PRO A 436 -2.76 14.66 27.80
N ALA A 437 -3.27 14.61 26.58
CA ALA A 437 -2.57 15.05 25.39
C ALA A 437 -3.50 15.80 24.45
N THR A 438 -2.95 16.77 23.74
CA THR A 438 -3.64 17.42 22.63
C THR A 438 -3.17 16.80 21.32
N PHE A 439 -4.09 16.22 20.56
CA PHE A 439 -3.81 15.74 19.21
C PHE A 439 -4.13 16.87 18.22
N GLU A 440 -3.11 17.64 17.83
CA GLU A 440 -3.24 18.82 16.94
C GLU A 440 -4.11 18.50 15.71
N GLY A 441 -5.13 19.33 15.48
CA GLY A 441 -6.04 19.21 14.33
C GLY A 441 -7.04 18.05 14.42
N LYS A 442 -7.22 17.44 15.60
CA LYS A 442 -8.26 16.43 15.85
C LYS A 442 -9.44 17.03 16.62
N PRO A 443 -10.69 16.60 16.34
CA PRO A 443 -11.89 17.12 16.99
C PRO A 443 -12.16 16.50 18.37
N TYR A 444 -11.22 15.72 18.90
CA TYR A 444 -11.33 14.98 20.16
C TYR A 444 -10.14 15.29 21.06
N GLY A 445 -10.35 15.21 22.37
CA GLY A 445 -9.26 15.22 23.34
C GLY A 445 -8.40 13.96 23.23
N GLY A 446 -7.20 14.00 23.80
CA GLY A 446 -6.28 12.86 23.83
C GLY A 446 -5.89 12.47 25.23
N LEU A 447 -5.65 11.18 25.43
CA LEU A 447 -4.89 10.68 26.58
C LEU A 447 -3.94 9.60 26.08
N VAL A 448 -2.71 9.62 26.56
CA VAL A 448 -1.69 8.63 26.19
C VAL A 448 -1.36 7.79 27.42
N THR A 449 -1.30 6.48 27.23
CA THR A 449 -0.90 5.55 28.29
C THR A 449 -0.11 4.37 27.71
N VAL A 450 0.37 3.48 28.58
CA VAL A 450 1.06 2.25 28.18
C VAL A 450 0.10 1.27 27.51
N HIS A 451 0.62 0.42 26.64
CA HIS A 451 -0.18 -0.66 26.06
C HIS A 451 -0.40 -1.78 27.09
N PRO A 452 -1.60 -2.38 27.23
CA PRO A 452 -1.87 -3.43 28.22
C PRO A 452 -0.91 -4.63 28.16
N SER A 453 -0.39 -4.97 26.97
CA SER A 453 0.59 -6.04 26.83
C SER A 453 1.95 -5.74 27.47
N TYR A 454 2.27 -4.48 27.74
CA TYR A 454 3.48 -4.10 28.49
C TYR A 454 3.39 -4.60 29.93
N LEU A 455 2.22 -4.44 30.57
CA LEU A 455 1.97 -4.87 31.95
C LEU A 455 2.14 -6.39 32.11
N LEU A 456 1.73 -7.16 31.10
CA LEU A 456 1.91 -8.63 31.07
C LEU A 456 3.37 -9.06 30.96
N ARG A 457 4.26 -8.18 30.49
CA ARG A 457 5.70 -8.46 30.34
C ARG A 457 6.53 -8.01 31.54
N LEU A 458 5.92 -7.28 32.47
CA LEU A 458 6.61 -6.84 33.69
C LEU A 458 6.87 -8.01 34.65
N PRO A 459 7.98 -7.98 35.40
CA PRO A 459 8.18 -8.86 36.55
C PRO A 459 7.02 -8.75 37.54
N ASP A 460 6.69 -9.84 38.23
CA ASP A 460 5.52 -9.89 39.12
C ASP A 460 5.58 -8.86 40.25
N ALA A 461 6.79 -8.48 40.72
CA ALA A 461 6.96 -7.46 41.74
C ALA A 461 6.58 -6.03 41.28
N ALA A 462 6.74 -5.72 39.99
CA ALA A 462 6.49 -4.38 39.42
C ALA A 462 5.10 -4.27 38.76
N ARG A 463 4.43 -5.39 38.51
CA ARG A 463 3.13 -5.43 37.81
C ARG A 463 2.00 -4.73 38.60
N PRO A 464 1.85 -4.90 39.94
CA PRO A 464 0.76 -4.28 40.68
C PRO A 464 0.78 -2.75 40.62
N GLU A 465 1.93 -2.13 40.83
CA GLU A 465 2.11 -0.67 40.77
C GLU A 465 1.82 -0.14 39.37
N ALA A 466 2.42 -0.75 38.33
CA ALA A 466 2.18 -0.33 36.95
C ALA A 466 0.71 -0.51 36.50
N TYR A 467 0.03 -1.54 37.01
CA TYR A 467 -1.40 -1.74 36.77
C TYR A 467 -2.24 -0.68 37.49
N ALA A 468 -1.92 -0.32 38.73
CA ALA A 468 -2.60 0.74 39.46
C ALA A 468 -2.47 2.09 38.74
N ASP A 469 -1.28 2.43 38.25
CA ASP A 469 -1.09 3.65 37.45
C ASP A 469 -1.91 3.61 36.14
N PHE A 470 -1.98 2.43 35.50
CA PHE A 470 -2.76 2.27 34.27
C PHE A 470 -4.26 2.50 34.54
N VAL A 471 -4.78 1.99 35.65
CA VAL A 471 -6.16 2.27 36.08
C VAL A 471 -6.34 3.77 36.41
N ALA A 472 -5.34 4.42 37.00
CA ALA A 472 -5.39 5.86 37.27
C ALA A 472 -5.50 6.70 35.97
N ASP A 473 -4.73 6.35 34.93
CA ASP A 473 -4.85 6.98 33.61
C ASP A 473 -6.26 6.81 33.02
N LEU A 474 -6.85 5.63 33.17
CA LEU A 474 -8.22 5.35 32.69
C LEU A 474 -9.27 6.14 33.47
N ARG A 475 -9.11 6.30 34.79
CA ARG A 475 -9.99 7.18 35.59
C ARG A 475 -9.89 8.63 35.13
N GLN A 476 -8.69 9.09 34.79
CA GLN A 476 -8.50 10.42 34.21
C GLN A 476 -9.19 10.54 32.85
N ALA A 477 -9.12 9.50 32.00
CA ALA A 477 -9.86 9.47 30.74
C ALA A 477 -11.39 9.58 30.96
N ALA A 478 -11.92 8.87 31.96
CA ALA A 478 -13.34 8.97 32.32
C ALA A 478 -13.73 10.38 32.79
N ALA A 479 -12.89 11.02 33.62
CA ALA A 479 -13.11 12.38 34.11
C ALA A 479 -13.13 13.43 32.98
N LEU A 480 -12.15 13.36 32.07
CA LEU A 480 -12.05 14.28 30.92
C LEU A 480 -13.26 14.22 29.98
N VAL A 481 -13.99 13.11 29.99
CA VAL A 481 -15.20 12.90 29.16
C VAL A 481 -16.47 13.29 29.93
N ALA A 482 -16.42 13.34 31.26
CA ALA A 482 -17.53 13.79 32.09
C ALA A 482 -17.62 15.32 32.18
N GLU A 483 -16.50 16.03 32.01
CA GLU A 483 -16.47 17.49 31.96
C GLU A 483 -17.23 18.00 30.70
N PRO A 484 -18.20 18.92 30.84
CA PRO A 484 -18.82 19.58 29.70
C PRO A 484 -17.78 20.48 29.01
N ALA A 485 -17.74 20.42 27.68
CA ALA A 485 -16.84 21.20 26.84
C ALA A 485 -17.11 22.71 26.89
#